data_AF-A0A538ASJ3-F1
#
_entry.id   AF-A0A538ASJ3-F1
#
_cell.length_a   1.000
_cell.length_b   1.000
_cell.length_c   1.000
_cell.angle_alpha   90.00
_cell.angle_beta   90.00
_cell.angle_gamma   90.00
#
_symmetry.space_group_name_H-M   'P 1'
#
loop_
_entity.id
_entity.type
_entity.pdbx_description
1 polymer ?
#
loop_
_entity_poly.entity_id
_entity_poly.type
_entity_poly.pdbx_seq_one_letter_code
_entity_poly.pdbx_strand_id
1 'polypeptide(L)'
;MATDPGWVPALGNFWRYAFFPTWQQRTRRVNEMPVLIWIRTMTLTAPFMWLIIFIVLVLIRRPGGRVRNGTVFAIVVTALGAATLVALLLARARSIGGVDPVSVVSEYRARFFLGWALASTAVLFGFVFYFQSHALTVFLIGAIFGSLGISINAPTRARIGADQARLQQAPATVRLLDALMLPNGSIPQRPRR
;
A
#
# COMPACT_ATOMS: atom_id res chain seq x y z
N MET A 1 -13.42 -13.95 20.32
CA MET A 1 -13.62 -13.05 19.16
C MET A 1 -12.49 -12.05 19.19
N ALA A 2 -11.77 -11.85 18.09
CA ALA A 2 -10.69 -10.88 18.04
C ALA A 2 -11.24 -9.45 18.03
N THR A 3 -10.61 -8.56 18.80
CA THR A 3 -10.89 -7.13 18.83
C THR A 3 -9.88 -6.38 17.96
N ASP A 4 -10.32 -5.43 17.14
CA ASP A 4 -9.41 -4.69 16.27
C ASP A 4 -8.45 -3.80 17.10
N PRO A 5 -7.13 -4.08 17.09
CA PRO A 5 -6.14 -3.36 17.88
C PRO A 5 -5.87 -1.92 17.40
N GLY A 6 -6.48 -1.49 16.28
CA GLY A 6 -6.31 -0.14 15.74
C GLY A 6 -4.94 0.10 15.10
N TRP A 7 -4.54 1.37 15.01
CA TRP A 7 -3.31 1.80 14.32
C TRP A 7 -2.09 1.94 15.24
N VAL A 8 -2.29 2.02 16.56
CA VAL A 8 -1.21 2.26 17.53
C VAL A 8 -0.09 1.21 17.44
N PRO A 9 -0.38 -0.11 17.35
CA PRO A 9 0.68 -1.10 17.21
C PRO A 9 1.43 -1.00 15.87
N ALA A 10 0.73 -0.59 14.81
CA ALA A 10 1.34 -0.37 13.50
C ALA A 10 2.28 0.84 13.51
N LEU A 11 1.92 1.93 14.20
CA LEU A 11 2.78 3.10 14.42
C LEU A 11 4.04 2.75 15.22
N GLY A 12 3.91 1.94 16.28
CA GLY A 12 5.06 1.49 17.07
C GLY A 12 6.05 0.64 16.27
N ASN A 13 5.55 -0.22 15.38
CA ASN A 13 6.39 -1.02 14.50
C ASN A 13 6.96 -0.22 13.32
N PHE A 14 6.20 0.76 12.81
CA PHE A 14 6.61 1.61 11.69
C PHE A 14 7.97 2.27 11.91
N TRP A 15 8.22 2.84 13.09
CA TRP A 15 9.52 3.46 13.40
C TRP A 15 10.68 2.48 13.30
N ARG A 16 10.46 1.21 13.64
CA ARG A 16 11.50 0.18 13.48
C ARG A 16 11.72 -0.16 12.00
N TYR A 17 10.65 -0.25 11.20
CA TYR A 17 10.75 -0.50 9.76
C TYR A 17 11.40 0.65 8.99
N ALA A 18 11.12 1.90 9.37
CA ALA A 18 11.65 3.09 8.74
C ALA A 18 13.19 3.19 8.87
N PHE A 19 13.73 2.82 10.04
CA PHE A 19 15.15 3.01 10.35
C PHE A 19 16.00 1.73 10.24
N PHE A 20 15.40 0.53 10.36
CA PHE A 20 16.13 -0.74 10.39
C PHE A 20 15.51 -1.84 9.49
N PRO A 21 15.41 -1.61 8.16
CA PRO A 21 14.71 -2.53 7.26
C PRO A 21 15.36 -3.91 7.14
N THR A 22 16.69 -4.00 7.21
CA THR A 22 17.46 -5.25 7.04
C THR A 22 17.48 -6.13 8.28
N TRP A 23 17.34 -5.55 9.48
CA TRP A 23 17.39 -6.27 10.74
C TRP A 23 16.15 -7.15 10.95
N GLN A 24 14.98 -6.73 10.48
CA GLN A 24 13.75 -7.49 10.68
C GLN A 24 13.54 -8.65 9.70
N GLN A 25 14.04 -8.56 8.45
CA GLN A 25 14.01 -9.70 7.52
C GLN A 25 14.78 -10.92 8.08
N ARG A 26 15.78 -10.68 8.93
CA ARG A 26 16.53 -11.72 9.64
C ARG A 26 15.80 -12.29 10.87
N THR A 27 14.85 -11.56 11.44
CA THR A 27 14.15 -12.00 12.65
C THR A 27 12.83 -12.69 12.31
N ARG A 28 12.60 -13.89 12.88
CA ARG A 28 11.34 -14.68 12.76
C ARG A 28 10.06 -13.93 13.16
N ARG A 29 10.16 -12.73 13.71
CA ARG A 29 9.06 -11.90 14.22
C ARG A 29 8.03 -11.48 13.16
N VAL A 30 8.42 -11.34 11.89
CA VAL A 30 7.43 -11.02 10.83
C VAL A 30 6.41 -12.15 10.65
N ASN A 31 6.81 -13.40 10.93
CA ASN A 31 5.92 -14.56 10.88
C ASN A 31 5.00 -14.64 12.11
N GLU A 32 5.41 -14.05 13.23
CA GLU A 32 4.64 -14.03 14.48
C GLU A 32 3.62 -12.88 14.51
N MET A 33 3.83 -11.82 13.71
CA MET A 33 2.91 -10.69 13.66
C MET A 33 1.58 -11.06 12.97
N PRO A 34 0.44 -10.63 13.55
CA PRO A 34 -0.84 -10.66 12.87
C PRO A 34 -0.79 -9.96 11.52
N VAL A 35 -1.40 -10.57 10.50
CA VAL A 35 -1.38 -10.08 9.11
C VAL A 35 -1.93 -8.65 9.02
N LEU A 36 -2.98 -8.33 9.78
CA LEU A 36 -3.57 -6.99 9.78
C LEU A 36 -2.57 -5.91 10.22
N ILE A 37 -1.79 -6.18 11.27
CA ILE A 37 -0.81 -5.23 11.80
C ILE A 37 0.31 -5.03 10.78
N TRP A 38 0.76 -6.09 10.14
CA TRP A 38 1.79 -6.03 9.11
C TRP A 38 1.34 -5.20 7.89
N ILE A 39 0.13 -5.44 7.37
CA ILE A 39 -0.45 -4.67 6.25
C ILE A 39 -0.62 -3.18 6.62
N ARG A 40 -1.10 -2.87 7.83
CA ARG A 40 -1.19 -1.48 8.32
C ARG A 40 0.17 -0.82 8.39
N THR A 41 1.18 -1.53 8.86
CA THR A 41 2.54 -1.01 8.93
C THR A 41 3.08 -0.68 7.54
N MET A 42 2.87 -1.56 6.55
CA MET A 42 3.23 -1.29 5.15
C MET A 42 2.47 -0.12 4.51
N THR A 43 1.24 0.12 4.95
CA THR A 43 0.45 1.28 4.50
C THR A 43 1.10 2.59 4.93
N LEU A 44 1.73 2.61 6.12
CA LEU A 44 2.43 3.79 6.65
C LEU A 44 3.84 3.99 6.06
N THR A 45 4.54 2.90 5.72
CA THR A 45 5.91 2.99 5.21
C THR A 45 6.00 3.63 3.83
N ALA A 46 5.05 3.37 2.92
CA ALA A 46 5.06 3.94 1.57
C ALA A 46 5.08 5.48 1.53
N PRO A 47 4.10 6.21 2.13
CA PRO A 47 4.10 7.66 2.11
C PRO A 47 5.32 8.26 2.82
N PHE A 48 5.81 7.61 3.88
CA PHE A 48 7.03 8.03 4.55
C PHE A 48 8.27 7.90 3.66
N MET A 49 8.40 6.80 2.91
CA MET A 49 9.49 6.64 1.93
C MET A 49 9.41 7.69 0.83
N TRP A 50 8.21 8.04 0.37
CA TRP A 50 8.04 9.11 -0.63
C TRP A 50 8.38 10.49 -0.07
N LEU A 51 8.13 10.73 1.22
CA LEU A 51 8.57 11.94 1.91
C LEU A 51 10.11 12.01 2.00
N ILE A 52 10.78 10.90 2.29
CA ILE A 52 12.25 10.85 2.27
C ILE A 52 12.77 11.15 0.86
N ILE A 53 12.20 10.51 -0.17
CA ILE A 53 12.55 10.79 -1.56
C ILE A 53 12.36 12.27 -1.86
N PHE A 54 11.24 12.86 -1.48
CA PHE A 54 10.97 14.29 -1.63
C PHE A 54 12.07 15.16 -1.02
N ILE A 55 12.45 14.90 0.23
CA ILE A 55 13.51 15.64 0.93
C ILE A 55 14.82 15.53 0.15
N VAL A 56 15.19 14.32 -0.30
CA VAL A 56 16.40 14.10 -1.12
C VAL A 56 16.33 14.87 -2.43
N LEU A 57 15.19 14.88 -3.12
CA LEU A 57 15.01 15.63 -4.37
C LEU A 57 15.15 17.14 -4.15
N VAL A 58 14.62 17.68 -3.04
CA VAL A 58 14.79 19.09 -2.66
C VAL A 58 16.26 19.42 -2.42
N LEU A 59 17.00 18.56 -1.71
CA LEU A 59 18.42 18.78 -1.40
C LEU A 59 19.34 18.70 -2.62
N ILE A 60 19.04 17.81 -3.58
CA ILE A 60 19.83 17.64 -4.81
C ILE A 60 19.48 18.69 -5.87
N ARG A 61 18.34 19.38 -5.73
CA ARG A 61 17.88 20.37 -6.71
C ARG A 61 18.90 21.52 -6.82
N ARG A 62 19.52 21.65 -8.01
CA ARG A 62 20.40 22.77 -8.30
C ARG A 62 19.60 24.07 -8.44
N PRO A 63 19.96 25.17 -7.74
CA PRO A 63 19.38 26.48 -7.99
C PRO A 63 19.70 26.91 -9.44
N GLY A 64 18.68 27.30 -10.20
CA GLY A 64 18.84 27.80 -11.58
C GLY A 64 18.67 26.78 -12.72
N GLY A 65 18.34 25.51 -12.42
CA GLY A 65 18.02 24.54 -13.48
C GLY A 65 16.79 24.96 -14.30
N ARG A 66 16.92 25.05 -15.62
CA ARG A 66 15.80 25.35 -16.53
C ARG A 66 14.80 24.21 -16.48
N VAL A 67 13.59 24.48 -16.02
CA VAL A 67 12.47 23.52 -16.07
C VAL A 67 12.11 23.28 -17.54
N ARG A 68 12.27 22.05 -18.02
CA ARG A 68 11.96 21.69 -19.41
C ARG A 68 10.69 20.87 -19.47
N ASN A 69 9.71 21.34 -20.24
CA ASN A 69 8.44 20.63 -20.50
C ASN A 69 7.67 20.20 -19.23
N GLY A 70 7.86 20.88 -18.10
CA GLY A 70 7.25 20.51 -16.82
C GLY A 70 5.74 20.37 -16.88
N THR A 71 5.05 21.25 -17.61
CA THR A 71 3.59 21.20 -17.81
C THR A 71 3.16 19.94 -18.56
N VAL A 72 3.87 19.58 -19.64
CA VAL A 72 3.55 18.39 -20.44
C VAL A 72 3.69 17.13 -19.58
N PHE A 73 4.80 17.01 -18.85
CA PHE A 73 5.01 15.88 -17.94
C PHE A 73 4.02 15.86 -16.78
N ALA A 74 3.61 17.01 -16.25
CA ALA A 74 2.58 17.10 -15.24
C ALA A 74 1.22 16.55 -15.75
N ILE A 75 0.84 16.90 -16.99
CA ILE A 75 -0.37 16.37 -17.63
C ILE A 75 -0.26 14.85 -17.81
N VAL A 76 0.87 14.35 -18.31
CA VAL A 76 1.11 12.91 -18.49
C VAL A 76 1.03 12.16 -17.17
N VAL A 77 1.70 12.64 -16.12
CA VAL A 77 1.65 12.03 -14.78
C VAL A 77 0.24 12.08 -14.19
N THR A 78 -0.50 13.15 -14.44
CA THR A 78 -1.89 13.26 -14.00
C THR A 78 -2.76 12.19 -14.69
N ALA A 79 -2.62 12.02 -16.00
CA ALA A 79 -3.36 11.00 -16.76
C ALA A 79 -3.00 9.58 -16.29
N LEU A 80 -1.71 9.28 -16.11
CA LEU A 80 -1.25 7.98 -15.60
C LEU A 80 -1.72 7.74 -14.15
N GLY A 81 -1.62 8.75 -13.29
CA GLY A 81 -2.10 8.72 -11.91
C GLY A 81 -3.61 8.43 -11.85
N ALA A 82 -4.41 9.13 -12.64
CA ALA A 82 -5.84 8.88 -12.77
C ALA A 82 -6.12 7.44 -13.26
N ALA A 83 -5.40 6.96 -14.28
CA ALA A 83 -5.54 5.60 -14.78
C ALA A 83 -5.23 4.54 -13.71
N THR A 84 -4.18 4.75 -12.90
CA THR A 84 -3.86 3.83 -11.79
C THR A 84 -4.94 3.81 -10.70
N LEU A 85 -5.56 4.96 -10.41
CA LEU A 85 -6.69 5.03 -9.47
C LEU A 85 -7.91 4.29 -10.02
N VAL A 86 -8.23 4.46 -11.31
CA VAL A 86 -9.33 3.72 -11.96
C VAL A 86 -9.06 2.21 -11.90
N ALA A 87 -7.85 1.77 -12.26
CA ALA A 87 -7.45 0.38 -12.18
C ALA A 87 -7.55 -0.17 -10.74
N LEU A 88 -7.17 0.63 -9.74
CA LEU A 88 -7.32 0.29 -8.32
C LEU A 88 -8.80 0.10 -7.94
N LEU A 89 -9.68 0.99 -8.37
CA LEU A 89 -11.12 0.91 -8.11
C LEU A 89 -11.75 -0.32 -8.77
N LEU A 90 -11.35 -0.64 -10.00
CA LEU A 90 -11.80 -1.85 -10.70
C LEU A 90 -11.28 -3.13 -10.02
N ALA A 91 -10.02 -3.17 -9.62
CA ALA A 91 -9.43 -4.31 -8.91
C ALA A 91 -10.14 -4.60 -7.58
N ARG A 92 -10.71 -3.57 -6.93
CA ARG A 92 -11.50 -3.71 -5.70
C ARG A 92 -12.90 -4.22 -5.88
N ALA A 93 -13.48 -4.03 -7.06
CA ALA A 93 -14.84 -4.47 -7.33
C ALA A 93 -14.95 -6.00 -7.34
N ARG A 94 -13.82 -6.69 -7.55
CA ARG A 94 -13.73 -8.16 -7.41
C ARG A 94 -14.12 -8.55 -5.97
N SER A 95 -14.86 -9.64 -5.76
CA SER A 95 -15.33 -10.08 -4.43
C SER A 95 -14.33 -11.03 -3.76
N ILE A 96 -14.04 -10.86 -2.47
CA ILE A 96 -13.18 -11.81 -1.74
C ILE A 96 -14.00 -13.08 -1.59
N GLY A 97 -13.51 -14.21 -2.10
CA GLY A 97 -14.20 -15.49 -2.06
C GLY A 97 -13.36 -16.53 -1.34
N GLY A 98 -13.99 -17.33 -0.49
CA GLY A 98 -13.31 -18.41 0.21
C GLY A 98 -14.15 -19.01 1.32
N VAL A 99 -14.03 -20.32 1.49
CA VAL A 99 -14.72 -21.07 2.55
C VAL A 99 -13.80 -21.28 3.76
N ASP A 100 -12.48 -21.16 3.56
CA ASP A 100 -11.45 -21.35 4.57
C ASP A 100 -10.81 -20.01 4.97
N PRO A 101 -10.65 -19.70 6.28
CA PRO A 101 -9.90 -18.55 6.78
C PRO A 101 -8.58 -18.26 6.05
N VAL A 102 -7.80 -19.29 5.70
CA VAL A 102 -6.49 -19.12 5.05
C VAL A 102 -6.65 -18.56 3.64
N SER A 103 -7.60 -19.08 2.87
CA SER A 103 -7.88 -18.62 1.50
C SER A 103 -8.32 -17.16 1.48
N VAL A 104 -9.22 -16.79 2.40
CA VAL A 104 -9.75 -15.42 2.55
C VAL A 104 -8.62 -14.44 2.85
N VAL A 105 -7.70 -14.79 3.76
CA VAL A 105 -6.56 -13.92 4.10
C VAL A 105 -5.57 -13.80 2.94
N SER A 106 -5.31 -14.90 2.23
CA SER A 106 -4.41 -14.90 1.08
C SER A 106 -4.93 -13.97 -0.03
N GLU A 107 -6.22 -14.00 -0.30
CA GLU A 107 -6.85 -13.16 -1.31
C GLU A 107 -6.93 -11.69 -0.86
N TYR A 108 -7.27 -11.45 0.41
CA TYR A 108 -7.22 -10.10 0.99
C TYR A 108 -5.83 -9.48 0.84
N ARG A 109 -4.79 -10.24 1.18
CA ARG A 109 -3.39 -9.81 1.06
C ARG A 109 -3.02 -9.54 -0.39
N ALA A 110 -3.36 -10.44 -1.31
CA ALA A 110 -3.07 -10.25 -2.74
C ALA A 110 -3.70 -8.96 -3.29
N ARG A 111 -4.95 -8.68 -2.92
CA ARG A 111 -5.66 -7.44 -3.30
C ARG A 111 -5.02 -6.21 -2.70
N PHE A 112 -4.62 -6.27 -1.43
CA PHE A 112 -3.90 -5.18 -0.80
C PHE A 112 -2.61 -4.87 -1.56
N PHE A 113 -1.79 -5.87 -1.87
CA PHE A 113 -0.53 -5.66 -2.59
C PHE A 113 -0.72 -5.19 -4.02
N LEU A 114 -1.74 -5.69 -4.72
CA LEU A 114 -2.09 -5.20 -6.04
C LEU A 114 -2.43 -3.70 -5.97
N GLY A 115 -3.24 -3.30 -5.00
CA GLY A 115 -3.58 -1.89 -4.81
C GLY A 115 -2.39 -1.02 -4.40
N TRP A 116 -1.51 -1.57 -3.56
CA TRP A 116 -0.26 -0.93 -3.14
C TRP A 116 0.70 -0.72 -4.33
N ALA A 117 0.84 -1.73 -5.19
CA ALA A 117 1.64 -1.65 -6.41
C ALA A 117 1.09 -0.59 -7.38
N LEU A 118 -0.22 -0.61 -7.65
CA LEU A 118 -0.87 0.38 -8.50
C LEU A 118 -0.69 1.81 -7.99
N ALA A 119 -0.85 2.03 -6.69
CA ALA A 119 -0.61 3.33 -6.08
C ALA A 119 0.86 3.77 -6.18
N SER A 120 1.80 2.84 -5.98
CA SER A 120 3.23 3.11 -6.08
C SER A 120 3.67 3.46 -7.52
N THR A 121 3.02 2.87 -8.52
CA THR A 121 3.29 3.16 -9.94
C THR A 121 3.12 4.64 -10.28
N ALA A 122 2.09 5.32 -9.74
CA ALA A 122 1.89 6.75 -9.97
C ALA A 122 3.06 7.60 -9.45
N VAL A 123 3.58 7.25 -8.27
CA VAL A 123 4.73 7.93 -7.67
C VAL A 123 6.01 7.69 -8.46
N LEU A 124 6.21 6.46 -8.95
CA LEU A 124 7.36 6.10 -9.78
C LEU A 124 7.37 6.89 -11.10
N PHE A 125 6.22 7.06 -11.75
CA PHE A 125 6.14 7.94 -12.93
C PHE A 125 6.50 9.38 -12.58
N GLY A 126 5.93 9.94 -11.50
CA GLY A 126 6.29 11.28 -11.03
C GLY A 126 7.79 11.44 -10.76
N PHE A 127 8.42 10.41 -10.18
CA PHE A 127 9.86 10.36 -9.92
C PHE A 127 10.69 10.32 -11.21
N VAL A 128 10.36 9.43 -12.15
CA VAL A 128 11.08 9.34 -13.43
C VAL A 128 10.99 10.64 -14.21
N PHE A 129 9.78 11.22 -14.31
CA PHE A 129 9.59 12.45 -15.07
C PHE A 129 10.13 13.70 -14.36
N TYR A 130 10.33 13.66 -13.04
CA TYR A 130 11.10 14.70 -12.34
C TYR A 130 12.53 14.78 -12.87
N PHE A 131 13.24 13.67 -13.07
CA PHE A 131 14.60 13.71 -13.62
C PHE A 131 14.64 14.23 -15.05
N GLN A 132 13.59 14.02 -15.83
CA GLN A 132 13.52 14.49 -17.21
C GLN A 132 13.19 15.98 -17.33
N SER A 133 12.40 16.52 -16.40
CA SER A 133 11.87 17.90 -16.43
C SER A 133 12.55 18.86 -15.47
N HIS A 134 13.20 18.33 -14.43
CA HIS A 134 13.64 19.02 -13.21
C HIS A 134 12.52 19.77 -12.47
N ALA A 135 11.25 19.43 -12.76
CA ALA A 135 10.08 20.05 -12.15
C ALA A 135 9.60 19.22 -10.95
N LEU A 136 9.84 19.71 -9.75
CA LEU A 136 9.45 19.06 -8.50
C LEU A 136 7.92 18.89 -8.37
N THR A 137 7.15 19.74 -9.04
CA THR A 137 5.69 19.59 -9.18
C THR A 137 5.27 18.27 -9.82
N VAL A 138 6.05 17.76 -10.78
CA VAL A 138 5.76 16.48 -11.47
C VAL A 138 5.85 15.30 -10.50
N PHE A 139 6.87 15.30 -9.62
CA PHE A 139 6.99 14.32 -8.55
C PHE A 139 5.82 14.44 -7.55
N LEU A 140 5.51 15.66 -7.12
CA LEU A 140 4.42 15.90 -6.17
C LEU A 140 3.07 15.39 -6.68
N ILE A 141 2.76 15.60 -7.96
CA ILE A 141 1.52 15.07 -8.57
C ILE A 141 1.50 13.55 -8.44
N GLY A 142 2.57 12.87 -8.83
CA GLY A 142 2.67 11.41 -8.69
C GLY A 142 2.50 10.97 -7.23
N ALA A 143 3.16 11.64 -6.29
CA ALA A 143 3.08 11.38 -4.85
C ALA A 143 1.66 11.59 -4.29
N ILE A 144 0.93 12.60 -4.77
CA ILE A 144 -0.48 12.83 -4.40
C ILE A 144 -1.35 11.66 -4.87
N PHE A 145 -1.24 11.27 -6.14
CA PHE A 145 -2.00 10.13 -6.67
C PHE A 145 -1.67 8.82 -5.95
N GLY A 146 -0.39 8.57 -5.65
CA GLY A 146 0.01 7.42 -4.85
C GLY A 146 -0.54 7.47 -3.43
N SER A 147 -0.52 8.65 -2.79
CA SER A 147 -1.04 8.83 -1.42
C SER A 147 -2.55 8.63 -1.37
N LEU A 148 -3.28 9.13 -2.38
CA LEU A 148 -4.71 8.85 -2.55
C LEU A 148 -4.95 7.36 -2.75
N GLY A 149 -4.19 6.70 -3.64
CA GLY A 149 -4.31 5.26 -3.88
C GLY A 149 -4.10 4.44 -2.60
N ILE A 150 -3.07 4.75 -1.82
CA ILE A 150 -2.79 4.10 -0.52
C ILE A 150 -3.87 4.41 0.51
N SER A 151 -4.34 5.65 0.60
CA SER A 151 -5.40 6.05 1.55
C SER A 151 -6.70 5.32 1.25
N ILE A 152 -7.06 5.27 -0.03
CA ILE A 152 -8.17 4.48 -0.52
C ILE A 152 -7.87 3.01 -0.16
N ASN A 153 -6.62 2.52 -0.26
CA ASN A 153 -6.17 1.13 0.00
C ASN A 153 -5.98 0.72 1.46
N ALA A 154 -6.10 1.65 2.39
CA ALA A 154 -5.83 1.40 3.78
C ALA A 154 -6.83 0.38 4.38
N PRO A 155 -6.36 -0.59 5.19
CA PRO A 155 -7.21 -1.54 5.91
C PRO A 155 -7.84 -0.87 7.16
N THR A 156 -8.80 0.02 6.93
CA THR A 156 -9.56 0.70 7.98
C THR A 156 -10.66 -0.19 8.55
N ARG A 157 -11.15 0.14 9.75
CA ARG A 157 -12.29 -0.56 10.40
C ARG A 157 -13.52 -0.63 9.50
N ALA A 158 -13.92 0.51 8.96
CA ALA A 158 -15.07 0.61 8.06
C ALA A 158 -14.91 -0.31 6.84
N ARG A 159 -13.69 -0.40 6.31
CA ARG A 159 -13.41 -1.25 5.16
C ARG A 159 -13.47 -2.74 5.48
N ILE A 160 -12.87 -3.16 6.59
CA ILE A 160 -12.94 -4.57 7.02
C ILE A 160 -14.41 -4.95 7.26
N GLY A 161 -15.22 -4.04 7.80
CA GLY A 161 -16.67 -4.23 7.95
C GLY A 161 -17.40 -4.38 6.61
N ALA A 162 -17.08 -3.53 5.63
CA ALA A 162 -17.66 -3.63 4.28
C ALA A 162 -17.26 -4.93 3.56
N ASP A 163 -16.00 -5.36 3.70
CA ASP A 163 -15.51 -6.61 3.13
C ASP A 163 -16.12 -7.83 3.85
N GLN A 164 -16.37 -7.75 5.17
CA GLN A 164 -17.11 -8.77 5.92
C GLN A 164 -18.56 -8.89 5.43
N ALA A 165 -19.26 -7.78 5.19
CA ALA A 165 -20.63 -7.80 4.69
C ALA A 165 -20.70 -8.44 3.29
N ARG A 166 -19.71 -8.20 2.43
CA ARG A 166 -19.60 -8.86 1.12
C ARG A 166 -19.33 -10.36 1.25
N LEU A 167 -18.51 -10.78 2.21
CA LEU A 167 -18.25 -12.20 2.49
C LEU A 167 -19.51 -12.92 3.00
N GLN A 168 -20.33 -12.25 3.80
CA GLN A 168 -21.60 -12.79 4.32
C GLN A 168 -22.70 -12.93 3.26
N GLN A 169 -22.56 -12.25 2.11
CA GLN A 169 -23.44 -12.48 0.95
C GLN A 169 -23.13 -13.80 0.22
N ALA A 170 -21.94 -14.37 0.47
CA ALA A 170 -21.61 -15.75 0.10
C ALA A 170 -21.88 -16.69 1.29
N PRO A 171 -22.02 -18.02 1.09
CA PRO A 171 -22.19 -19.00 2.18
C PRO A 171 -20.95 -19.15 3.09
N ALA A 172 -20.08 -18.14 3.17
CA ALA A 172 -18.88 -18.15 3.98
C ALA A 172 -19.22 -17.92 5.46
N THR A 173 -18.88 -18.88 6.32
CA THR A 173 -18.97 -18.79 7.78
C THR A 173 -17.78 -18.07 8.42
N VAL A 174 -16.85 -17.57 7.60
CA VAL A 174 -15.57 -17.02 8.05
C VAL A 174 -15.73 -15.56 8.50
N ARG A 175 -15.18 -15.27 9.69
CA ARG A 175 -14.99 -13.90 10.18
C ARG A 175 -13.63 -13.37 9.71
N LEU A 176 -13.66 -12.40 8.81
CA LEU A 176 -12.50 -11.78 8.18
C LEU A 176 -11.53 -11.19 9.22
N LEU A 177 -12.03 -10.53 10.26
CA LEU A 177 -11.18 -9.96 11.31
C LEU A 177 -10.40 -11.04 12.07
N ASP A 178 -11.07 -12.15 12.43
CA ASP A 178 -10.42 -13.26 13.13
C ASP A 178 -9.36 -13.92 12.23
N ALA A 179 -9.66 -14.08 10.94
CA ALA A 179 -8.72 -14.61 9.96
C ALA A 179 -7.49 -13.69 9.77
N LEU A 180 -7.69 -12.36 9.71
CA LEU A 180 -6.59 -11.39 9.58
C LEU A 180 -5.72 -11.25 10.84
N MET A 181 -6.18 -11.77 11.97
CA MET A 181 -5.42 -11.83 13.22
C MET A 181 -4.51 -13.06 13.32
N LEU A 182 -4.62 -14.01 12.39
CA LEU A 182 -3.71 -15.13 12.31
C LEU A 182 -2.26 -14.64 12.11
N PRO A 183 -1.27 -15.31 12.73
CA PRO A 183 0.14 -15.02 12.49
C PRO A 183 0.46 -15.14 11.00
N ASN A 184 1.25 -14.22 10.46
CA ASN A 184 1.59 -14.23 9.03
C ASN A 184 2.31 -15.53 8.59
N GLY A 185 3.01 -16.21 9.52
CA GLY A 185 3.67 -17.48 9.28
C GLY A 185 2.72 -18.69 9.16
N SER A 186 1.46 -18.58 9.59
CA SER A 186 0.48 -19.67 9.47
C SER A 186 -0.21 -19.70 8.11
N ILE A 187 0.06 -18.74 7.22
CA ILE A 187 -0.47 -18.73 5.86
C ILE A 187 0.51 -19.51 4.97
N PRO A 188 0.08 -20.60 4.30
CA PRO A 188 0.91 -21.33 3.37
C PRO A 188 1.41 -20.38 2.28
N GLN A 189 2.73 -20.29 2.12
CA GLN A 189 3.28 -19.64 0.94
C GLN A 189 2.97 -20.56 -0.24
N ARG A 190 2.21 -20.04 -1.23
CA ARG A 190 1.86 -20.82 -2.42
C ARG A 190 3.16 -21.39 -3.00
N PRO A 191 3.29 -22.72 -3.18
CA PRO A 191 4.53 -23.31 -3.67
C PRO A 191 4.87 -22.67 -5.02
N ARG A 192 6.12 -22.19 -5.15
CA ARG A 192 6.63 -21.71 -6.43
C ARG A 192 6.60 -22.90 -7.39
N ARG A 193 5.67 -22.86 -8.34
CA ARG A 193 5.70 -23.73 -9.51
C ARG A 193 6.66 -23.15 -10.53
#